data_AF-A0A2X3H7E1-F1
#
_entry.id   AF-A0A2X3H7E1-F1
#
_cell.length_a   1.000
_cell.length_b   1.000
_cell.length_c   1.000
_cell.angle_alpha   90.00
_cell.angle_beta   90.00
_cell.angle_gamma   90.00
#
_symmetry.space_group_name_H-M   'P 1'
#
loop_
_entity.id
_entity.type
_entity.pdbx_description
1 polymer ?
#
loop_
_entity_poly.entity_id
_entity_poly.type
_entity_poly.pdbx_seq_one_letter_code
_entity_poly.pdbx_strand_id
1 'polypeptide(L)'
;MKSLAISGYKNFELGIFKRDASEAKYIQLALRKKLLSYIDEGLEWVIISGQLGTELWAGEVVCELKSEFPVKLAILEPFFEQAGNWNEANKLWYEEVVGGADYHAFITERPYENPGQFGMRDQFIIENTDGALLLYDFEKEGSPKFFYERAKHFRNKMSTRLH
;
A
#
# COMPACT_ATOMS: atom_id res chain seq x y z
N MET A 1 5.24 5.77 -15.89
CA MET A 1 4.15 5.31 -14.98
C MET A 1 3.98 6.41 -13.95
N LYS A 2 2.81 7.03 -13.82
CA LYS A 2 2.60 8.18 -12.93
C LYS A 2 2.06 7.80 -11.56
N SER A 3 1.31 6.71 -11.45
CA SER A 3 0.75 6.22 -10.18
C SER A 3 1.11 4.75 -9.91
N LEU A 4 1.50 4.45 -8.68
CA LEU A 4 1.92 3.11 -8.26
C LEU A 4 1.20 2.71 -6.96
N ALA A 5 0.42 1.64 -7.02
CA ALA A 5 -0.09 1.00 -5.81
C ALA A 5 1.02 0.21 -5.11
N ILE A 6 1.12 0.31 -3.79
CA ILE A 6 2.01 -0.57 -3.01
C ILE A 6 1.15 -1.37 -2.03
N SER A 7 1.37 -2.68 -2.01
CA SER A 7 0.78 -3.57 -1.01
C SER A 7 1.73 -4.74 -0.72
N GLY A 8 1.38 -5.59 0.23
CA GLY A 8 2.24 -6.69 0.64
C GLY A 8 1.87 -7.22 2.00
N TYR A 9 2.73 -8.10 2.53
CA TYR A 9 2.46 -8.79 3.78
C TYR A 9 2.23 -7.80 4.93
N LYS A 10 1.32 -8.18 5.83
CA LYS A 10 1.21 -7.59 7.16
C LYS A 10 2.46 -7.93 7.96
N ASN A 11 2.84 -7.03 8.86
CA ASN A 11 4.01 -7.18 9.71
C ASN A 11 4.07 -8.55 10.44
N PHE A 12 2.94 -9.03 10.97
CA PHE A 12 2.87 -10.34 11.64
C PHE A 12 3.05 -11.54 10.71
N GLU A 13 2.69 -11.44 9.42
CA GLU A 13 2.92 -12.51 8.42
C GLU A 13 4.41 -12.70 8.10
N LEU A 14 5.19 -11.65 8.36
CA LEU A 14 6.64 -11.62 8.26
C LEU A 14 7.33 -11.93 9.60
N GLY A 15 6.57 -12.13 10.69
CA GLY A 15 7.13 -12.29 12.03
C GLY A 15 7.77 -11.01 12.60
N ILE A 16 7.45 -9.85 12.04
CA ILE A 16 7.98 -8.55 12.45
C ILE A 16 6.95 -7.84 13.33
N PHE A 17 7.20 -7.76 14.63
CA PHE A 17 6.24 -7.18 15.59
C PHE A 17 6.56 -5.76 16.02
N LYS A 18 7.77 -5.29 15.70
CA LYS A 18 8.20 -3.91 15.96
C LYS A 18 8.39 -3.17 14.64
N ARG A 19 7.90 -1.94 14.59
CA ARG A 19 8.03 -1.03 13.45
C ARG A 19 9.50 -0.85 13.02
N ASP A 20 10.40 -0.73 13.99
CA ASP A 20 11.81 -0.38 13.86
C ASP A 20 12.77 -1.60 13.89
N ALA A 21 12.22 -2.81 13.78
CA ALA A 21 13.01 -4.04 13.72
C ALA A 21 14.07 -3.98 12.61
N SER A 22 15.21 -4.65 12.81
CA SER A 22 16.29 -4.72 11.83
C SER A 22 15.83 -5.22 10.46
N GLU A 23 14.92 -6.18 10.45
CA GLU A 23 14.31 -6.80 9.28
C GLU A 23 13.45 -5.81 8.50
N ALA A 24 12.72 -4.94 9.21
CA ALA A 24 11.93 -3.87 8.61
C ALA A 24 12.82 -2.87 7.87
N LYS A 25 14.02 -2.58 8.37
CA LYS A 25 14.98 -1.67 7.71
C LYS A 25 15.40 -2.19 6.33
N TYR A 26 15.60 -3.50 6.18
CA TYR A 26 15.92 -4.08 4.87
C TYR A 26 14.76 -3.98 3.89
N ILE A 27 13.52 -4.15 4.37
CA ILE A 27 12.31 -3.95 3.56
C ILE A 27 12.22 -2.49 3.10
N GLN A 28 12.41 -1.53 4.01
CA GLN A 28 12.40 -0.10 3.68
C GLN A 28 13.51 0.27 2.68
N LEU A 29 14.72 -0.27 2.84
CA LEU A 29 15.82 -0.08 1.88
C LEU A 29 15.47 -0.61 0.48
N ALA A 30 14.84 -1.79 0.40
CA ALA A 30 14.39 -2.37 -0.86
C ALA A 30 13.28 -1.54 -1.52
N LEU A 31 12.29 -1.11 -0.72
CA LEU A 31 11.22 -0.20 -1.15
C LEU A 31 11.79 1.12 -1.67
N ARG A 32 12.70 1.76 -0.92
CA ARG A 32 13.37 3.01 -1.31
C ARG A 32 14.08 2.87 -2.64
N LYS A 33 14.88 1.82 -2.82
CA LYS A 33 15.60 1.57 -4.08
C LYS A 33 14.65 1.43 -5.27
N LYS A 34 13.53 0.72 -5.09
CA LYS A 34 12.53 0.54 -6.15
C LYS A 34 11.78 1.83 -6.45
N LEU A 35 11.35 2.55 -5.42
CA LEU A 35 10.67 3.83 -5.56
C LEU A 35 11.54 4.85 -6.30
N LEU A 36 12.83 4.96 -5.97
CA LEU A 36 13.75 5.84 -6.69
C LEU A 36 13.82 5.53 -8.19
N SER A 37 13.92 4.25 -8.56
CA SER A 37 13.88 3.84 -9.98
C SER A 37 12.60 4.29 -10.67
N TYR A 38 11.44 4.17 -9.99
CA TYR A 38 10.17 4.61 -10.57
C TYR A 38 10.06 6.14 -10.63
N ILE A 39 10.61 6.86 -9.65
CA ILE A 39 10.68 8.33 -9.64
C ILE A 39 11.52 8.82 -10.82
N ASP A 40 12.66 8.19 -11.10
CA ASP A 40 13.49 8.49 -12.27
C ASP A 40 12.73 8.26 -13.60
N GLU A 41 11.77 7.32 -13.60
CA GLU A 41 10.86 7.03 -14.71
C GLU A 41 9.56 7.87 -14.72
N GLY A 42 9.44 8.86 -13.83
CA GLY A 42 8.33 9.81 -13.77
C GLY A 42 7.16 9.43 -12.87
N LEU A 43 7.40 8.66 -11.80
CA LEU A 43 6.40 8.40 -10.76
C LEU A 43 6.04 9.68 -10.00
N GLU A 44 4.74 9.95 -9.88
CA GLU A 44 4.20 11.13 -9.18
C GLU A 44 3.45 10.73 -7.90
N TRP A 45 2.75 9.59 -7.89
CA TRP A 45 1.89 9.16 -6.79
C TRP A 45 2.16 7.73 -6.34
N VAL A 46 2.33 7.54 -5.04
CA VAL A 46 2.28 6.24 -4.38
C VAL A 46 0.96 6.11 -3.64
N ILE A 47 0.24 5.01 -3.89
CA ILE A 47 -1.08 4.75 -3.31
C ILE A 47 -0.97 3.53 -2.38
N ILE A 48 -1.41 3.69 -1.15
CA ILE A 48 -1.56 2.59 -0.17
C ILE A 48 -2.96 2.63 0.46
N SER A 49 -3.30 1.61 1.24
CA SER A 49 -4.56 1.55 2.00
C SER A 49 -4.43 1.75 3.50
N GLY A 50 -3.20 1.95 3.99
CA GLY A 50 -2.91 2.18 5.41
C GLY A 50 -2.79 0.88 6.22
N GLN A 51 -2.62 -0.27 5.57
CA GLN A 51 -2.49 -1.56 6.27
C GLN A 51 -1.14 -1.69 7.01
N LEU A 52 -1.15 -2.23 8.24
CA LEU A 52 0.08 -2.51 8.99
C LEU A 52 1.07 -3.37 8.20
N GLY A 53 2.37 -3.08 8.32
CA GLY A 53 3.44 -3.80 7.63
C GLY A 53 3.90 -3.08 6.38
N THR A 54 3.92 -3.80 5.25
CA THR A 54 4.53 -3.32 3.99
C THR A 54 4.03 -1.93 3.58
N GLU A 55 2.72 -1.69 3.67
CA GLU A 55 2.13 -0.43 3.23
C GLU A 55 2.55 0.76 4.10
N LEU A 56 2.53 0.62 5.43
CA LEU A 56 3.00 1.69 6.31
C LEU A 56 4.50 1.93 6.17
N TRP A 57 5.33 0.89 6.03
CA TRP A 57 6.76 1.07 5.74
C TRP A 57 6.99 1.77 4.39
N ALA A 58 6.16 1.49 3.38
CA ALA A 58 6.23 2.22 2.12
C ALA A 58 5.82 3.69 2.30
N GLY A 59 4.78 3.96 3.10
CA GLY A 59 4.36 5.31 3.45
C GLY A 59 5.48 6.13 4.10
N GLU A 60 6.20 5.53 5.06
CA GLU A 60 7.38 6.17 5.68
C GLU A 60 8.44 6.53 4.67
N VAL A 61 8.82 5.58 3.81
CA VAL A 61 9.83 5.79 2.78
C VAL A 61 9.41 6.91 1.82
N VAL A 62 8.13 6.98 1.44
CA VAL A 62 7.61 8.07 0.58
C VAL A 62 7.63 9.40 1.32
N CYS A 63 7.27 9.45 2.60
CA CYS A 63 7.34 10.64 3.44
C CYS A 63 8.79 11.17 3.58
N GLU A 64 9.79 10.29 3.57
CA GLU A 64 11.20 10.70 3.50
C GLU A 64 11.54 11.24 2.11
N LEU A 65 11.21 10.49 1.06
CA LEU A 65 11.59 10.82 -0.32
C LEU A 65 10.94 12.12 -0.85
N LYS A 66 9.74 12.48 -0.38
CA LYS A 66 9.07 13.73 -0.82
C LYS A 66 9.82 15.01 -0.44
N SER A 67 10.78 14.93 0.48
CA SER A 67 11.65 16.07 0.81
C SER A 67 12.69 16.35 -0.29
N GLU A 68 13.00 15.36 -1.12
CA GLU A 68 14.00 15.42 -2.19
C GLU A 68 13.39 15.32 -3.60
N PHE A 69 12.22 14.68 -3.73
CA PHE A 69 11.59 14.36 -5.01
C PHE A 69 10.11 14.79 -5.04
N PRO A 70 9.55 15.13 -6.21
CA PRO A 70 8.15 15.55 -6.35
C PRO A 70 7.16 14.37 -6.31
N VAL A 71 7.42 13.36 -5.48
CA VAL A 71 6.54 12.21 -5.26
C VAL A 71 5.55 12.50 -4.13
N LYS A 72 4.33 11.98 -4.26
CA LYS A 72 3.24 12.17 -3.30
C LYS A 72 2.72 10.84 -2.78
N LEU A 73 2.20 10.87 -1.56
CA LEU A 73 1.56 9.74 -0.88
C LEU A 73 0.03 9.96 -0.83
N ALA A 74 -0.71 8.99 -1.33
CA ALA A 74 -2.16 8.89 -1.15
C ALA A 74 -2.50 7.65 -0.31
N ILE A 75 -3.38 7.84 0.67
CA ILE A 75 -3.89 6.75 1.52
C ILE A 75 -5.40 6.62 1.28
N LEU A 76 -5.79 5.47 0.74
CA LEU A 76 -7.18 5.13 0.43
C LEU A 76 -7.65 4.00 1.34
N GLU A 77 -8.28 4.36 2.45
CA GLU A 77 -8.76 3.39 3.42
C GLU A 77 -10.01 2.68 2.95
N PRO A 78 -10.22 1.41 3.31
CA PRO A 78 -11.44 0.71 2.91
C PRO A 78 -12.71 1.30 3.55
N PHE A 79 -12.62 1.78 4.80
CA PHE A 79 -13.74 2.23 5.62
C PHE A 79 -13.26 3.06 6.83
N PHE A 80 -14.18 3.67 7.57
CA PHE A 80 -13.85 4.44 8.79
C PHE A 80 -13.31 3.56 9.92
N GLU A 81 -12.39 4.12 10.72
CA GLU A 81 -11.86 3.49 11.93
C GLU A 81 -11.15 2.13 11.70
N GLN A 82 -10.46 1.95 10.56
CA GLN A 82 -9.76 0.68 10.29
C GLN A 82 -8.75 0.31 11.37
N ALA A 83 -8.14 1.31 12.00
CA ALA A 83 -7.15 1.17 13.07
C ALA A 83 -7.78 1.02 14.47
N GLY A 84 -9.12 1.01 14.59
CA GLY A 84 -9.83 1.08 15.88
C GLY A 84 -9.41 -0.02 16.88
N ASN A 85 -9.15 -1.23 16.37
CA ASN A 85 -8.75 -2.39 17.17
C ASN A 85 -7.23 -2.57 17.31
N TRP A 86 -6.41 -1.66 16.80
CA TRP A 86 -4.95 -1.76 16.95
C TRP A 86 -4.50 -1.28 18.33
N ASN A 87 -3.34 -1.78 18.77
CA ASN A 87 -2.69 -1.26 19.98
C ASN A 87 -2.19 0.17 19.75
N GLU A 88 -1.88 0.87 20.84
CA GLU A 88 -1.46 2.28 20.80
C GLU A 88 -0.23 2.53 19.92
N ALA A 89 0.78 1.66 19.98
CA ALA A 89 1.98 1.79 19.15
C ALA A 89 1.68 1.69 17.65
N ASN A 90 0.77 0.78 17.26
CA ASN A 90 0.35 0.62 15.88
C ASN A 90 -0.56 1.77 15.41
N LYS A 91 -1.42 2.30 16.29
CA LYS A 91 -2.23 3.49 16.01
C LYS A 91 -1.34 4.70 15.76
N LEU A 92 -0.39 4.95 16.65
CA LEU A 92 0.58 6.04 16.50
C LEU A 92 1.38 5.92 15.20
N TRP A 93 1.88 4.71 14.89
CA TRP A 93 2.60 4.48 13.64
C TRP A 93 1.75 4.84 12.41
N TYR A 94 0.51 4.38 12.37
CA TYR A 94 -0.40 4.69 11.28
C TYR A 94 -0.75 6.18 11.22
N GLU A 95 -1.01 6.83 12.36
CA GLU A 95 -1.34 8.25 12.45
C GLU A 95 -0.19 9.13 11.93
N GLU A 96 1.06 8.77 12.22
CA GLU A 96 2.24 9.45 11.67
C GLU A 96 2.30 9.36 10.14
N VAL A 97 2.02 8.18 9.58
CA VAL A 97 2.01 7.98 8.12
C VAL A 97 0.85 8.73 7.46
N VAL A 98 -0.34 8.71 8.07
CA VAL A 98 -1.50 9.48 7.60
C VAL A 98 -1.24 10.98 7.68
N GLY A 99 -0.66 11.47 8.77
CA GLY A 99 -0.28 12.88 8.92
C GLY A 99 0.75 13.35 7.90
N GLY A 100 1.54 12.42 7.35
CA GLY A 100 2.48 12.69 6.26
C GLY A 100 1.89 12.55 4.85
N ALA A 101 0.65 12.09 4.68
CA ALA A 101 0.05 11.88 3.37
C ALA A 101 -0.37 13.20 2.69
N ASP A 102 -0.23 13.27 1.36
CA ASP A 102 -0.70 14.42 0.56
C ASP A 102 -2.18 14.31 0.22
N TYR A 103 -2.72 13.09 0.26
CA TYR A 103 -4.14 12.81 0.08
C TYR A 103 -4.57 11.66 0.97
N HIS A 104 -5.73 11.81 1.61
CA HIS A 104 -6.31 10.79 2.45
C HIS A 104 -7.82 10.76 2.23
N ALA A 105 -8.36 9.57 1.97
CA ALA A 105 -9.78 9.36 1.73
C ALA A 105 -10.22 7.94 2.09
N PHE A 106 -11.53 7.74 2.12
CA PHE A 106 -12.17 6.47 2.39
C PHE A 106 -12.88 5.98 1.13
N ILE A 107 -12.69 4.70 0.78
CA ILE A 107 -13.39 4.04 -0.34
C ILE A 107 -14.87 3.86 -0.01
N THR A 108 -15.18 3.57 1.25
CA THR A 108 -16.56 3.57 1.75
C THR A 108 -16.67 4.51 2.94
N GLU A 109 -17.58 5.49 2.87
CA GLU A 109 -17.83 6.47 3.93
C GLU A 109 -18.74 5.89 5.04
N ARG A 110 -18.35 4.73 5.57
CA ARG A 110 -19.03 4.03 6.67
C ARG A 110 -18.05 3.11 7.40
N PRO A 111 -18.34 2.67 8.63
CA PRO A 111 -17.51 1.69 9.36
C PRO A 111 -17.44 0.33 8.67
N TYR A 112 -16.66 -0.59 9.24
CA TYR A 112 -16.62 -1.98 8.77
C TYR A 112 -17.99 -2.67 8.91
N GLU A 113 -18.48 -3.21 7.80
CA GLU A 113 -19.72 -3.98 7.71
C GLU A 113 -19.45 -5.42 7.29
N ASN A 114 -18.60 -5.63 6.27
CA ASN A 114 -18.35 -6.95 5.72
C ASN A 114 -17.05 -7.01 4.88
N PRO A 115 -16.51 -8.22 4.61
CA PRO A 115 -15.28 -8.39 3.85
C PRO A 115 -15.29 -7.80 2.43
N GLY A 116 -16.47 -7.54 1.86
CA GLY A 116 -16.62 -6.93 0.53
C GLY A 116 -15.98 -5.55 0.43
N GLN A 117 -15.88 -4.79 1.53
CA GLN A 117 -15.23 -3.47 1.54
C GLN A 117 -13.74 -3.55 1.20
N PHE A 118 -13.03 -4.61 1.64
CA PHE A 118 -11.63 -4.84 1.24
C PHE A 118 -11.52 -5.12 -0.26
N GLY A 119 -12.48 -5.89 -0.81
CA GLY A 119 -12.54 -6.15 -2.25
C GLY A 119 -12.84 -4.90 -3.09
N MET A 120 -13.72 -4.01 -2.60
CA MET A 120 -14.01 -2.73 -3.24
C MET A 120 -12.77 -1.83 -3.26
N ARG A 121 -12.06 -1.75 -2.13
CA ARG A 121 -10.80 -1.03 -2.01
C ARG A 121 -9.76 -1.55 -3.01
N ASP A 122 -9.51 -2.86 -3.02
CA ASP A 122 -8.49 -3.44 -3.91
C ASP A 122 -8.85 -3.17 -5.38
N GLN A 123 -10.13 -3.33 -5.74
CA GLN A 123 -10.61 -3.04 -7.08
C GLN A 123 -10.38 -1.57 -7.46
N PHE A 124 -10.78 -0.64 -6.59
CA PHE A 124 -10.64 0.78 -6.84
C PHE A 124 -9.17 1.18 -7.04
N ILE A 125 -8.27 0.72 -6.16
CA ILE A 125 -6.84 1.01 -6.26
C ILE A 125 -6.27 0.47 -7.58
N ILE A 126 -6.58 -0.78 -7.93
CA ILE A 126 -6.07 -1.41 -9.16
C ILE A 126 -6.58 -0.70 -10.42
N GLU A 127 -7.84 -0.26 -10.43
CA GLU A 127 -8.43 0.42 -11.59
C GLU A 127 -7.92 1.85 -11.78
N ASN A 128 -7.44 2.50 -10.71
CA ASN A 128 -7.02 3.90 -10.71
C ASN A 128 -5.51 4.08 -10.53
N THR A 129 -4.72 3.02 -10.72
CA THR A 129 -3.25 3.08 -10.71
C THR A 129 -2.65 2.49 -11.98
N ASP A 130 -1.52 3.03 -12.42
CA ASP A 130 -0.83 2.55 -13.63
C ASP A 130 -0.10 1.21 -13.40
N GLY A 131 0.19 0.87 -12.14
CA GLY A 131 0.87 -0.36 -11.77
C GLY A 131 0.81 -0.64 -10.28
N ALA A 132 1.34 -1.81 -9.89
CA ALA A 132 1.44 -2.23 -8.50
C ALA A 132 2.82 -2.83 -8.18
N LEU A 133 3.37 -2.48 -7.01
CA LEU A 133 4.55 -3.09 -6.42
C LEU A 133 4.12 -3.90 -5.19
N LEU A 134 4.42 -5.20 -5.19
CA LEU A 134 4.01 -6.11 -4.13
C LEU A 134 5.22 -6.73 -3.42
N LEU A 135 5.27 -6.59 -2.09
CA LEU A 135 6.11 -7.46 -1.26
C LEU A 135 5.37 -8.77 -1.05
N TYR A 136 5.59 -9.72 -1.96
CA TYR A 136 4.88 -11.00 -1.98
C TYR A 136 5.80 -12.11 -2.49
N ASP A 137 5.75 -13.24 -1.80
CA ASP A 137 6.40 -14.48 -2.22
C ASP A 137 5.34 -15.40 -2.83
N PHE A 138 5.55 -15.84 -4.07
CA PHE A 138 4.60 -16.68 -4.80
C PHE A 138 4.42 -18.07 -4.19
N GLU A 139 5.39 -18.55 -3.41
CA GLU A 139 5.34 -19.86 -2.77
C GLU A 139 4.67 -19.80 -1.38
N LYS A 140 4.57 -18.61 -0.79
CA LYS A 140 4.02 -18.40 0.56
C LYS A 140 2.65 -17.76 0.49
N GLU A 141 1.62 -18.52 0.85
CA GLU A 141 0.26 -18.00 1.00
C GLU A 141 0.20 -16.87 2.03
N GLY A 142 -0.65 -15.88 1.79
CA GLY A 142 -0.88 -14.77 2.70
C GLY A 142 -1.85 -13.74 2.15
N SER A 143 -2.06 -12.69 2.92
CA SER A 143 -2.96 -11.58 2.59
C SER A 143 -2.70 -10.92 1.23
N PRO A 144 -1.46 -10.81 0.70
CA PRO A 144 -1.24 -10.14 -0.59
C PRO A 144 -1.76 -10.94 -1.79
N LYS A 145 -2.03 -12.24 -1.62
CA LYS A 145 -2.53 -13.12 -2.68
C LYS A 145 -3.81 -12.59 -3.33
N PHE A 146 -4.75 -12.07 -2.51
CA PHE A 146 -6.01 -11.53 -3.02
C PHE A 146 -5.82 -10.31 -3.92
N PHE A 147 -4.94 -9.39 -3.52
CA PHE A 147 -4.59 -8.22 -4.33
C PHE A 147 -3.88 -8.65 -5.62
N TYR A 148 -2.90 -9.56 -5.52
CA TYR A 148 -2.16 -10.07 -6.67
C TYR A 148 -3.07 -10.71 -7.73
N GLU A 149 -3.96 -11.62 -7.33
CA GLU A 149 -4.86 -12.30 -8.25
C GLU A 149 -5.83 -11.33 -8.94
N ARG A 150 -6.33 -10.32 -8.19
CA ARG A 150 -7.17 -9.26 -8.74
C ARG A 150 -6.43 -8.41 -9.76
N ALA A 151 -5.21 -7.97 -9.44
CA ALA A 151 -4.37 -7.17 -10.33
C ALA A 151 -4.01 -7.94 -11.62
N LYS A 152 -3.68 -9.23 -11.49
CA LYS A 152 -3.42 -10.11 -12.62
C LYS A 152 -4.65 -10.28 -13.52
N HIS A 153 -5.82 -10.49 -12.94
CA HIS A 153 -7.07 -10.60 -13.69
C HIS A 153 -7.43 -9.30 -14.42
N PHE A 154 -7.22 -8.14 -13.78
CA PHE A 154 -7.45 -6.83 -14.39
C PHE A 154 -6.53 -6.57 -15.58
N ARG A 155 -5.22 -6.84 -15.43
CA ARG A 155 -4.25 -6.73 -16.53
C ARG A 155 -4.64 -7.58 -17.74
N ASN A 156 -5.09 -8.82 -17.51
CA ASN A 156 -5.54 -9.70 -18.58
C ASN A 156 -6.79 -9.12 -19.29
N LYS A 157 -7.74 -8.54 -18.55
CA LYS A 157 -8.90 -7.85 -19.14
C LYS A 157 -8.53 -6.61 -19.95
N MET A 158 -7.61 -5.78 -19.47
CA MET A 158 -7.06 -4.63 -20.21
C MET A 158 -6.44 -5.09 -21.54
N SER A 159 -5.68 -6.19 -21.53
CA SER A 159 -5.10 -6.78 -22.74
C SER A 159 -6.13 -7.43 -23.68
N THR A 160 -7.34 -7.72 -23.21
CA THR A 160 -8.43 -8.35 -23.99
C THR A 160 -9.41 -7.32 -24.56
N ARG A 161 -9.34 -6.03 -24.15
CA ARG A 161 -10.13 -4.94 -24.76
C ARG A 161 -9.42 -4.36 -26.01
N LEU A 162 -9.06 -5.23 -26.94
CA LEU A 162 -8.69 -4.88 -28.31
C LEU A 162 -9.63 -5.61 -29.26
N HIS A 163 -10.80 -5.02 -29.51
CA HIS A 163 -11.54 -5.09 -30.77
C HIS A 163 -12.30 -3.77 -30.94
#